data_AF-A0A956P9R8-F1
#
_entry.id   AF-A0A956P9R8-F1
#
_cell.length_a   1.000
_cell.length_b   1.000
_cell.length_c   1.000
_cell.angle_alpha   90.00
_cell.angle_beta   90.00
_cell.angle_gamma   90.00
#
_symmetry.space_group_name_H-M   'P 1'
#
loop_
_entity.id
_entity.type
_entity.pdbx_description
1 polymer ?
#
loop_
_entity_poly.entity_id
_entity_poly.type
_entity_poly.pdbx_seq_one_letter_code
_entity_poly.pdbx_strand_id
1 'polypeptide(L)'
;GHAPSEDWPEDCHAQWGGSGLVLTRDGGAYGTAFFEAFPSGGGFFRGEGPDLAAAEAACLAKYLRFTMCEHLWGRRGYTNGGAVCRRCGAFMTRFRPIPRLGAFRDPLSATELDLAMDGYCRPDRSDRFQARIRLRLARAGIRLPDPGAADFGAACREAVLRWYRENRDRVLRDETGGMGALFDGLALRRLEAEASAC
;
A
#
# COMPACT_ATOMS: atom_id res chain seq x y z
N GLY A 1 3.98 -33.97 11.40
CA GLY A 1 3.63 -32.56 11.65
C GLY A 1 4.83 -31.90 12.29
N HIS A 2 5.14 -30.67 11.92
CA HIS A 2 6.19 -29.87 12.59
C HIS A 2 5.66 -29.37 13.92
N ALA A 3 6.48 -29.42 14.97
CA ALA A 3 6.18 -28.85 16.27
C ALA A 3 7.17 -27.69 16.51
N PRO A 4 6.70 -26.46 16.73
CA PRO A 4 7.57 -25.33 17.04
C PRO A 4 8.42 -25.57 18.28
N SER A 5 9.60 -24.95 18.33
CA SER A 5 10.50 -24.98 19.48
C SER A 5 9.86 -24.33 20.72
N GLU A 6 10.26 -24.79 21.91
CA GLU A 6 9.92 -24.15 23.19
C GLU A 6 10.69 -22.82 23.41
N ASP A 7 11.63 -22.48 22.53
CA ASP A 7 12.38 -21.22 22.58
C ASP A 7 11.53 -19.98 22.24
N TRP A 8 10.33 -20.18 21.71
CA TRP A 8 9.40 -19.10 21.44
C TRP A 8 8.72 -18.60 22.72
N PRO A 9 8.53 -17.29 22.89
CA PRO A 9 7.73 -16.76 23.99
C PRO A 9 6.31 -17.34 24.00
N GLU A 10 5.75 -17.54 25.19
CA GLU A 10 4.39 -18.08 25.36
C GLU A 10 3.30 -17.22 24.68
N ASP A 11 3.53 -15.92 24.53
CA ASP A 11 2.62 -14.97 23.89
C ASP A 11 2.88 -14.77 22.40
N CYS A 12 3.64 -15.68 21.77
CA CYS A 12 3.96 -15.65 20.35
C CYS A 12 3.13 -16.68 19.58
N HIS A 13 2.28 -16.20 18.67
CA HIS A 13 1.59 -17.09 17.74
C HIS A 13 2.50 -17.41 16.56
N ALA A 14 2.42 -18.62 16.01
CA ALA A 14 3.21 -19.01 14.85
C ALA A 14 2.36 -19.68 13.77
N GLN A 15 2.75 -19.48 12.51
CA GLN A 15 2.25 -20.24 11.37
C GLN A 15 3.41 -20.66 10.46
N TRP A 16 3.26 -21.77 9.74
CA TRP A 16 4.34 -22.29 8.90
C TRP A 16 3.80 -23.11 7.73
N GLY A 17 4.63 -23.24 6.68
CA GLY A 17 4.31 -24.02 5.49
C GLY A 17 5.55 -24.61 4.86
N GLY A 18 5.49 -25.88 4.47
CA GLY A 18 6.58 -26.58 3.79
C GLY A 18 6.84 -26.11 2.35
N SER A 19 5.96 -25.27 1.82
CA SER A 19 6.10 -24.66 0.50
C SER A 19 5.40 -23.30 0.47
N GLY A 20 6.08 -22.30 -0.03
CA GLY A 20 5.60 -20.93 -0.22
C GLY A 20 6.31 -20.31 -1.42
N LEU A 21 5.65 -19.34 -2.05
CA LEU A 21 6.18 -18.62 -3.21
C LEU A 21 6.69 -17.26 -2.76
N VAL A 22 7.95 -16.94 -3.10
CA VAL A 22 8.54 -15.61 -2.86
C VAL A 22 8.77 -14.95 -4.20
N LEU A 23 8.23 -13.73 -4.36
CA LEU A 23 8.46 -12.91 -5.55
C LEU A 23 9.75 -12.09 -5.37
N THR A 24 10.60 -12.09 -6.39
CA THR A 24 11.84 -11.32 -6.39
C THR A 24 11.63 -9.98 -7.07
N ARG A 25 12.51 -9.02 -6.74
CA ARG A 25 12.47 -7.67 -7.31
C ARG A 25 12.58 -7.66 -8.84
N ASP A 26 13.30 -8.63 -9.40
CA ASP A 26 13.58 -8.72 -10.83
C ASP A 26 12.46 -9.46 -11.61
N GLY A 27 11.30 -9.67 -10.98
CA GLY A 27 10.14 -10.31 -11.60
C GLY A 27 10.19 -11.84 -11.62
N GLY A 28 11.16 -12.45 -10.94
CA GLY A 28 11.24 -13.89 -10.75
C GLY A 28 10.46 -14.35 -9.51
N ALA A 29 10.44 -15.66 -9.28
CA ALA A 29 9.94 -16.24 -8.05
C ALA A 29 10.72 -17.51 -7.67
N TYR A 30 10.78 -17.82 -6.39
CA TYR A 30 11.32 -19.10 -5.90
C TYR A 30 10.40 -19.72 -4.85
N GLY A 31 10.47 -21.05 -4.76
CA GLY A 31 9.79 -21.83 -3.73
C GLY A 31 10.67 -21.98 -2.49
N THR A 32 10.08 -21.85 -1.30
CA THR A 32 10.78 -22.05 -0.02
C THR A 32 9.81 -22.52 1.07
N ALA A 33 10.29 -23.25 2.08
CA ALA A 33 9.55 -23.37 3.32
C ALA A 33 9.59 -22.03 4.06
N PHE A 34 8.57 -21.74 4.87
CA PHE A 34 8.49 -20.52 5.66
C PHE A 34 7.97 -20.81 7.07
N PHE A 35 8.41 -19.98 8.01
CA PHE A 35 7.94 -19.94 9.39
C PHE A 35 7.72 -18.48 9.78
N GLU A 36 6.55 -18.15 10.27
CA GLU A 36 6.16 -16.79 10.66
C GLU A 36 5.74 -16.76 12.13
N ALA A 37 6.29 -15.82 12.88
CA ALA A 37 6.05 -15.63 14.31
C ALA A 37 5.47 -14.23 14.56
N PHE A 38 4.42 -14.17 15.38
CA PHE A 38 3.63 -12.97 15.68
C PHE A 38 3.65 -12.71 17.19
N PRO A 39 4.61 -11.92 17.68
CA PRO A 39 4.64 -11.52 19.10
C PRO A 39 3.46 -10.61 19.45
N SER A 40 3.02 -10.64 20.71
CA SER A 40 1.93 -9.80 21.25
C SER A 40 2.13 -8.29 21.03
N GLY A 41 3.37 -7.83 21.02
CA GLY A 41 3.75 -6.43 20.76
C GLY A 41 3.50 -5.94 19.33
N GLY A 42 3.02 -6.82 18.44
CA GLY A 42 2.68 -6.52 17.06
C GLY A 42 3.84 -6.68 16.08
N GLY A 43 3.49 -6.63 14.79
CA GLY A 43 4.41 -7.00 13.71
C GLY A 43 4.55 -8.51 13.58
N PHE A 44 5.50 -8.95 12.75
CA PHE A 44 5.82 -10.36 12.60
C PHE A 44 7.27 -10.55 12.17
N PHE A 45 7.82 -11.71 12.49
CA PHE A 45 9.08 -12.20 11.97
C PHE A 45 8.80 -13.32 10.98
N ARG A 46 9.57 -13.38 9.89
CA ARG A 46 9.49 -14.45 8.90
C ARG A 46 10.87 -15.02 8.66
N GLY A 47 11.02 -16.32 8.83
CA GLY A 47 12.17 -17.09 8.38
C GLY A 47 11.82 -17.91 7.15
N GLU A 48 12.83 -18.15 6.30
CA GLU A 48 12.72 -18.92 5.07
C GLU A 48 13.89 -19.91 5.03
N GLY A 49 13.67 -21.08 4.46
CA GLY A 49 14.68 -22.13 4.38
C GLY A 49 14.26 -23.30 3.47
N PRO A 50 15.18 -24.23 3.21
CA PRO A 50 14.91 -25.43 2.42
C PRO A 50 13.87 -26.35 3.06
N ASP A 51 13.72 -26.28 4.39
CA ASP A 51 12.74 -27.02 5.18
C ASP A 51 12.20 -26.17 6.34
N LEU A 52 11.23 -26.72 7.07
CA LEU A 52 10.57 -26.03 8.18
C LEU A 52 11.51 -25.75 9.36
N ALA A 53 12.46 -26.64 9.66
CA ALA A 53 13.38 -26.45 10.77
C ALA A 53 14.37 -25.30 10.47
N ALA A 54 14.89 -25.24 9.24
CA ALA A 54 15.73 -24.14 8.78
C ALA A 54 14.95 -22.82 8.74
N ALA A 55 13.70 -22.84 8.28
CA ALA A 55 12.84 -21.66 8.27
C ALA A 55 12.54 -21.15 9.70
N GLU A 56 12.23 -22.04 10.64
CA GLU A 56 12.02 -21.69 12.05
C GLU A 56 13.29 -21.11 12.67
N ALA A 57 14.44 -21.77 12.53
CA ALA A 57 15.71 -21.29 13.05
C ALA A 57 16.06 -19.91 12.50
N ALA A 58 15.82 -19.67 11.21
CA ALA A 58 16.02 -18.36 10.59
C ALA A 58 15.05 -17.30 11.15
N CYS A 59 13.82 -17.69 11.49
CA CYS A 59 12.83 -16.82 12.10
C CYS A 59 13.23 -16.45 13.54
N LEU A 60 13.55 -17.46 14.36
CA LEU A 60 13.96 -17.29 15.75
C LEU A 60 15.22 -16.44 15.85
N ALA A 61 16.19 -16.65 14.97
CA ALA A 61 17.39 -15.81 14.91
C ALA A 61 17.07 -14.33 14.61
N LYS A 62 16.06 -14.04 13.78
CA LYS A 62 15.59 -12.65 13.56
C LYS A 62 14.92 -12.08 14.80
N TYR A 63 14.07 -12.87 15.46
CA TYR A 63 13.40 -12.50 16.71
C TYR A 63 14.42 -12.16 17.80
N LEU A 64 15.36 -13.06 18.10
CA LEU A 64 16.39 -12.85 19.13
C LEU A 64 17.29 -11.64 18.82
N ARG A 65 17.72 -11.48 17.57
CA ARG A 65 18.49 -10.28 17.16
C ARG A 65 17.69 -9.00 17.34
N PHE A 66 16.37 -9.04 17.19
CA PHE A 66 15.53 -7.88 17.43
C PHE A 66 15.42 -7.59 18.93
N THR A 67 15.00 -8.58 19.73
CA THR A 67 14.72 -8.39 21.16
C THR A 67 15.96 -8.04 21.99
N MET A 68 17.13 -8.55 21.60
CA MET A 68 18.40 -8.24 22.27
C MET A 68 19.03 -6.93 21.80
N CYS A 69 18.51 -6.30 20.74
CA CYS A 69 19.10 -5.10 20.18
C CYS A 69 18.59 -3.86 20.89
N GLU A 70 19.51 -3.07 21.46
CA GLU A 70 19.24 -1.67 21.76
C GLU A 70 19.12 -0.92 20.42
N HIS A 71 17.91 -0.66 19.96
CA HIS A 71 17.68 -0.23 18.59
C HIS A 71 18.16 1.20 18.29
N LEU A 72 18.86 1.34 17.16
CA LEU A 72 19.21 2.64 16.59
C LEU A 72 18.48 2.83 15.25
N TRP A 73 17.31 3.46 15.31
CA TRP A 73 16.42 3.64 14.16
C TRP A 73 16.92 4.73 13.21
N GLY A 74 16.87 4.46 11.91
CA GLY A 74 17.12 5.46 10.87
C GLY A 74 16.24 5.25 9.64
N ARG A 75 15.99 6.31 8.88
CA ARG A 75 15.10 6.26 7.71
C ARG A 75 15.65 5.50 6.51
N ARG A 76 16.98 5.42 6.33
CA ARG A 76 17.61 4.77 5.14
C ARG A 76 16.94 5.12 3.79
N GLY A 77 16.51 6.38 3.63
CA GLY A 77 15.83 6.86 2.41
C GLY A 77 14.29 6.80 2.44
N TYR A 78 13.67 6.12 3.41
CA TYR A 78 12.21 6.08 3.54
C TYR A 78 11.61 7.43 3.93
N THR A 79 10.63 7.87 3.13
CA THR A 79 9.81 9.07 3.38
C THR A 79 8.43 8.73 3.96
N ASN A 80 7.99 7.47 3.86
CA ASN A 80 6.65 6.98 4.24
C ASN A 80 6.52 6.57 5.73
N GLY A 81 7.48 6.96 6.58
CA GLY A 81 7.47 6.66 8.03
C GLY A 81 8.19 5.37 8.44
N GLY A 82 8.57 4.55 7.45
CA GLY A 82 9.43 3.39 7.66
C GLY A 82 10.80 3.75 8.23
N ALA A 83 11.32 2.84 9.05
CA ALA A 83 12.63 2.93 9.67
C ALA A 83 13.30 1.56 9.66
N VAL A 84 14.61 1.57 9.47
CA VAL A 84 15.46 0.38 9.58
C VAL A 84 16.44 0.60 10.73
N CYS A 85 16.52 -0.37 11.63
CA CYS A 85 17.51 -0.35 12.69
C CYS A 85 18.91 -0.51 12.06
N ARG A 86 19.82 0.41 12.37
CA ARG A 86 21.20 0.37 11.85
C ARG A 86 22.04 -0.76 12.44
N ARG A 87 21.64 -1.29 13.59
CA ARG A 87 22.36 -2.36 14.31
C ARG A 87 21.88 -3.75 13.90
N CYS A 88 20.59 -4.06 14.07
CA CYS A 88 20.05 -5.39 13.79
C CYS A 88 19.36 -5.54 12.42
N GLY A 89 19.18 -4.46 11.66
CA GLY A 89 18.55 -4.49 10.33
C GLY A 89 17.03 -4.64 10.32
N ALA A 90 16.38 -4.71 11.48
CA ALA A 90 14.92 -4.82 11.58
C ALA A 90 14.21 -3.59 10.97
N PHE A 91 13.00 -3.80 10.44
CA PHE A 91 12.15 -2.75 9.87
C PHE A 91 10.93 -2.49 10.75
N MET A 92 10.59 -1.22 10.98
CA MET A 92 9.38 -0.79 11.69
C MET A 92 8.88 0.56 11.19
N THR A 93 7.59 0.84 11.35
CA THR A 93 7.07 2.21 11.26
C THR A 93 7.37 2.95 12.56
N ARG A 94 8.27 3.94 12.51
CA ARG A 94 8.70 4.71 13.70
C ARG A 94 8.62 6.21 13.52
N PHE A 95 8.67 6.69 12.29
CA PHE A 95 8.73 8.12 12.03
C PHE A 95 7.43 8.62 11.41
N ARG A 96 7.15 9.92 11.60
CA ARG A 96 6.15 10.60 10.78
C ARG A 96 6.64 10.63 9.33
N PRO A 97 5.74 10.46 8.34
CA PRO A 97 6.10 10.65 6.94
C PRO A 97 6.70 12.04 6.70
N ILE A 98 7.67 12.13 5.78
CA ILE A 98 8.20 13.41 5.31
C ILE A 98 7.34 13.81 4.10
N PRO A 99 6.45 14.80 4.24
CA PRO A 99 5.63 15.22 3.12
C PRO A 99 6.51 15.88 2.05
N ARG A 100 6.35 15.48 0.79
CA ARG A 100 6.94 16.23 -0.32
C ARG A 100 6.23 17.57 -0.44
N LEU A 101 6.98 18.66 -0.31
CA LEU A 101 6.46 20.00 -0.52
C LEU A 101 5.88 20.11 -1.94
N GLY A 102 4.68 20.69 -2.05
CA GLY A 102 4.01 20.83 -3.32
C GLY A 102 3.33 19.57 -3.86
N ALA A 103 3.36 18.42 -3.18
CA ALA A 103 2.68 17.20 -3.64
C ALA A 103 1.17 17.39 -3.84
N PHE A 104 0.56 18.35 -3.13
CA PHE A 104 -0.81 18.72 -3.42
C PHE A 104 -0.99 19.12 -4.88
N ARG A 105 -0.01 19.78 -5.52
CA ARG A 105 -0.04 20.26 -6.92
C ARG A 105 0.14 19.19 -7.98
N ASP A 106 0.47 17.96 -7.60
CA ASP A 106 0.62 16.87 -8.57
C ASP A 106 -0.65 16.72 -9.42
N PRO A 107 -0.52 16.25 -10.67
CA PRO A 107 -1.67 15.90 -11.48
C PRO A 107 -2.51 14.81 -10.79
N LEU A 108 -3.79 14.72 -11.17
CA LEU A 108 -4.70 13.69 -10.67
C LEU A 108 -4.28 12.33 -11.22
N SER A 109 -4.29 11.28 -10.39
CA SER A 109 -4.08 9.91 -10.88
C SER A 109 -5.35 9.33 -11.50
N ALA A 110 -5.19 8.31 -12.34
CA ALA A 110 -6.32 7.55 -12.87
C ALA A 110 -7.19 6.96 -11.75
N THR A 111 -6.57 6.40 -10.71
CA THR A 111 -7.29 5.91 -9.53
C THR A 111 -8.10 7.00 -8.83
N GLU A 112 -7.57 8.23 -8.67
CA GLU A 112 -8.32 9.33 -8.04
C GLU A 112 -9.58 9.70 -8.83
N LEU A 113 -9.47 9.70 -10.17
CA LEU A 113 -10.59 9.98 -11.07
C LEU A 113 -11.63 8.85 -11.06
N ASP A 114 -11.18 7.59 -11.07
CA ASP A 114 -12.06 6.42 -11.03
C ASP A 114 -12.86 6.34 -9.73
N LEU A 115 -12.20 6.55 -8.57
CA LEU A 115 -12.89 6.67 -7.28
C LEU A 115 -13.93 7.80 -7.30
N ALA A 116 -13.60 8.94 -7.90
CA ALA A 116 -14.52 10.05 -8.03
C ALA A 116 -15.73 9.69 -8.91
N MET A 117 -15.53 9.00 -10.03
CA MET A 117 -16.61 8.53 -10.91
C MET A 117 -17.58 7.58 -10.21
N ASP A 118 -17.08 6.77 -9.29
CA ASP A 118 -17.91 5.85 -8.50
C ASP A 118 -18.66 6.55 -7.35
N GLY A 119 -18.51 7.87 -7.21
CA GLY A 119 -19.18 8.64 -6.17
C GLY A 119 -18.54 8.48 -4.78
N TYR A 120 -17.34 7.89 -4.69
CA TYR A 120 -16.60 7.74 -3.43
C TYR A 120 -16.36 9.09 -2.74
N CYS A 121 -16.31 10.18 -3.50
CA CYS A 121 -16.14 11.53 -3.00
C CYS A 121 -17.40 12.15 -2.36
N ARG A 122 -18.43 11.37 -2.00
CA ARG A 122 -19.57 11.87 -1.23
C ARG A 122 -19.09 12.26 0.17
N PRO A 123 -19.22 13.53 0.60
CA PRO A 123 -18.56 14.02 1.81
C PRO A 123 -18.91 13.24 3.09
N ASP A 124 -17.90 12.59 3.65
CA ASP A 124 -17.84 12.21 5.06
C ASP A 124 -16.79 13.08 5.77
N ARG A 125 -17.20 13.79 6.84
CA ARG A 125 -16.30 14.67 7.60
C ARG A 125 -15.21 13.92 8.36
N SER A 126 -15.40 12.62 8.61
CA SER A 126 -14.42 11.76 9.25
C SER A 126 -13.38 11.22 8.25
N ASP A 127 -13.71 11.19 6.97
CA ASP A 127 -12.84 10.66 5.92
C ASP A 127 -11.94 11.74 5.32
N ARG A 128 -10.73 11.84 5.88
CA ARG A 128 -9.68 12.76 5.40
C ARG A 128 -9.22 12.45 3.97
N PHE A 129 -9.33 11.20 3.53
CA PHE A 129 -8.90 10.79 2.19
C PHE A 129 -9.90 11.28 1.14
N GLN A 130 -11.20 11.12 1.37
CA GLN A 130 -12.25 11.72 0.54
C GLN A 130 -12.11 13.25 0.46
N ALA A 131 -11.94 13.91 1.61
CA ALA A 131 -11.77 15.37 1.66
C ALA A 131 -10.56 15.82 0.82
N ARG A 132 -9.45 15.08 0.89
CA ARG A 132 -8.25 15.36 0.09
C ARG A 132 -8.51 15.21 -1.41
N ILE A 133 -9.17 14.13 -1.85
CA ILE A 133 -9.49 13.93 -3.27
C ILE A 133 -10.40 15.07 -3.75
N ARG A 134 -11.47 15.41 -3.01
CA ARG A 134 -12.37 16.52 -3.36
C ARG A 134 -11.63 17.84 -3.56
N LEU A 135 -10.70 18.18 -2.67
CA LEU A 135 -9.89 19.40 -2.80
C LEU A 135 -8.98 19.38 -4.04
N ARG A 136 -8.43 18.21 -4.38
CA ARG A 136 -7.60 18.03 -5.59
C ARG A 136 -8.44 18.13 -6.86
N LEU A 137 -9.60 17.48 -6.91
CA LEU A 137 -10.58 17.58 -8.00
C LEU A 137 -11.01 19.03 -8.22
N ALA A 138 -11.38 19.74 -7.14
CA ALA A 138 -11.77 21.14 -7.21
C ALA A 138 -10.63 22.03 -7.73
N ARG A 139 -9.38 21.80 -7.31
CA ARG A 139 -8.21 22.52 -7.86
C ARG A 139 -8.03 22.25 -9.35
N ALA A 140 -8.26 21.03 -9.80
CA ALA A 140 -8.19 20.66 -11.22
C ALA A 140 -9.33 21.26 -12.05
N GLY A 141 -10.35 21.85 -11.41
CA GLY A 141 -11.52 22.44 -12.07
C GLY A 141 -12.73 21.51 -12.14
N ILE A 142 -12.66 20.31 -11.56
CA ILE A 142 -13.77 19.36 -11.51
C ILE A 142 -14.73 19.76 -10.40
N ARG A 143 -15.93 20.21 -10.77
CA ARG A 143 -17.00 20.55 -9.83
C ARG A 143 -17.89 19.33 -9.61
N LEU A 144 -17.70 18.66 -8.48
CA LEU A 144 -18.58 17.56 -8.08
C LEU A 144 -19.97 18.07 -7.69
N PRO A 145 -21.03 17.26 -7.89
CA PRO A 145 -22.40 17.60 -7.56
C PRO A 145 -22.61 17.83 -6.06
N ASP A 146 -23.77 18.40 -5.72
CA ASP A 146 -24.25 18.49 -4.34
C ASP A 146 -24.34 17.08 -3.72
N PRO A 147 -23.82 16.84 -2.51
CA PRO A 147 -23.94 15.56 -1.80
C PRO A 147 -25.37 15.01 -1.69
N GLY A 148 -26.38 15.89 -1.66
CA GLY A 148 -27.80 15.55 -1.59
C GLY A 148 -28.44 15.23 -2.94
N ALA A 149 -27.69 15.26 -4.06
CA ALA A 149 -28.21 14.88 -5.36
C ALA A 149 -28.71 13.42 -5.37
N ALA A 150 -29.90 13.21 -5.95
CA ALA A 150 -30.57 11.90 -5.98
C ALA A 150 -29.68 10.81 -6.62
N ASP A 151 -28.96 11.15 -7.70
CA ASP A 151 -27.96 10.29 -8.32
C ASP A 151 -26.57 10.95 -8.31
N PHE A 152 -26.02 11.06 -7.10
CA PHE A 152 -24.67 11.60 -6.88
C PHE A 152 -23.61 10.87 -7.70
N GLY A 153 -23.73 9.54 -7.86
CA GLY A 153 -22.78 8.72 -8.59
C GLY A 153 -22.75 9.06 -10.08
N ALA A 154 -23.91 9.06 -10.74
CA ALA A 154 -24.00 9.44 -12.15
C ALA A 154 -23.54 10.88 -12.40
N ALA A 155 -23.91 11.81 -11.53
CA ALA A 155 -23.48 13.21 -11.67
C ALA A 155 -21.97 13.41 -11.43
N CYS A 156 -21.34 12.63 -10.52
CA CYS A 156 -19.89 12.61 -10.38
C CYS A 156 -19.21 12.06 -11.64
N ARG A 157 -19.73 10.93 -12.16
CA ARG A 157 -19.23 10.30 -13.38
C ARG A 157 -19.23 11.28 -14.56
N GLU A 158 -20.35 11.97 -14.78
CA GLU A 158 -20.46 12.96 -15.85
C GLU A 158 -19.43 14.09 -15.69
N ALA A 159 -19.30 14.64 -14.48
CA ALA A 159 -18.36 15.72 -14.20
C ALA A 159 -16.89 15.31 -14.44
N VAL A 160 -16.53 14.09 -14.02
CA VAL A 160 -15.17 13.55 -14.21
C VAL A 160 -14.89 13.27 -15.69
N LEU A 161 -15.79 12.58 -16.39
CA LEU A 161 -15.59 12.24 -17.81
C LEU A 161 -15.51 13.49 -18.69
N ARG A 162 -16.33 14.51 -18.41
CA ARG A 162 -16.25 15.80 -19.11
C ARG A 162 -14.86 16.42 -18.99
N TRP A 163 -14.34 16.52 -17.77
CA TRP A 163 -13.00 17.05 -17.53
C TRP A 163 -11.91 16.18 -18.17
N TYR A 164 -12.03 14.85 -18.05
CA TYR A 164 -11.03 13.90 -18.54
C TYR A 164 -10.85 13.99 -20.06
N ARG A 165 -11.93 14.16 -20.83
CA ARG A 165 -11.86 14.33 -22.29
C ARG A 165 -11.02 15.53 -22.71
N GLU A 166 -11.07 16.62 -21.95
CA GLU A 166 -10.35 17.86 -22.23
C GLU A 166 -8.93 17.88 -21.65
N ASN A 167 -8.60 16.97 -20.72
CA ASN A 167 -7.37 17.01 -19.93
C ASN A 167 -6.67 15.65 -19.84
N ARG A 168 -6.88 14.76 -20.82
CA ARG A 168 -6.36 13.37 -20.81
C ARG A 168 -4.84 13.30 -20.65
N ASP A 169 -4.13 14.24 -21.26
CA ASP A 169 -2.68 14.43 -21.22
C ASP A 169 -2.17 14.93 -19.85
N ARG A 170 -3.06 15.42 -18.99
CA ARG A 170 -2.75 15.91 -17.64
C ARG A 170 -3.01 14.89 -16.54
N VAL A 171 -3.39 13.66 -16.87
CA VAL A 171 -3.56 12.59 -15.87
C VAL A 171 -2.23 11.93 -15.59
N LEU A 172 -1.89 11.80 -14.30
CA LEU A 172 -0.67 11.14 -13.86
C LEU A 172 -0.73 9.66 -14.26
N ARG A 173 0.31 9.22 -14.96
CA ARG A 173 0.54 7.82 -15.32
C ARG A 173 1.69 7.30 -14.47
N ASP A 174 1.42 6.32 -13.62
CA ASP A 174 2.48 5.65 -12.88
C ASP A 174 3.19 4.66 -13.81
N GLU A 175 4.37 5.04 -14.28
CA GLU A 175 5.22 4.21 -15.15
C GLU A 175 6.22 3.37 -14.35
N THR A 176 6.21 3.45 -13.00
CA THR A 176 7.27 2.86 -12.16
C THR A 176 7.12 1.37 -11.90
N GLY A 177 6.05 0.74 -12.41
CA GLY A 177 5.79 -0.70 -12.27
C GLY A 177 5.26 -1.11 -10.88
N GLY A 178 4.87 -2.38 -10.73
CA GLY A 178 4.32 -2.94 -9.49
C GLY A 178 2.79 -2.81 -9.35
N MET A 179 2.26 -3.05 -8.13
CA MET A 179 0.80 -3.07 -7.91
C MET A 179 0.12 -1.71 -8.12
N GLY A 180 0.80 -0.60 -7.81
CA GLY A 180 0.29 0.76 -8.04
C GLY A 180 0.03 1.02 -9.52
N ALA A 181 1.03 0.77 -10.37
CA ALA A 181 0.91 0.87 -11.82
C ALA A 181 -0.15 -0.08 -12.40
N LEU A 182 -0.34 -1.28 -11.82
CA LEU A 182 -1.41 -2.19 -12.24
C LEU A 182 -2.80 -1.58 -12.00
N PHE A 183 -3.06 -1.08 -10.78
CA PHE A 183 -4.35 -0.49 -10.45
C PHE A 183 -4.61 0.80 -11.24
N ASP A 184 -3.61 1.67 -11.37
CA ASP A 184 -3.72 2.87 -12.21
C ASP A 184 -3.98 2.50 -13.68
N GLY A 185 -3.37 1.42 -14.19
CA GLY A 185 -3.60 0.91 -15.54
C GLY A 185 -5.02 0.40 -15.75
N LEU A 186 -5.60 -0.30 -14.76
CA LEU A 186 -7.00 -0.74 -14.80
C LEU A 186 -7.96 0.45 -14.77
N ALA A 187 -7.75 1.40 -13.85
CA ALA A 187 -8.53 2.62 -13.74
C ALA A 187 -8.47 3.44 -15.03
N LEU A 188 -7.28 3.57 -15.64
CA LEU A 188 -7.11 4.30 -16.90
C LEU A 188 -7.88 3.65 -18.05
N ARG A 189 -7.83 2.32 -18.20
CA ARG A 189 -8.58 1.61 -19.25
C ARG A 189 -10.09 1.83 -19.10
N ARG A 190 -10.59 1.81 -17.86
CA ARG A 190 -12.00 2.08 -17.58
C ARG A 190 -12.37 3.52 -17.96
N LEU A 191 -11.58 4.51 -17.53
CA LEU A 191 -11.74 5.91 -17.91
C LEU A 191 -11.79 6.11 -19.43
N GLU A 192 -10.89 5.45 -20.17
CA GLU A 192 -10.83 5.52 -21.63
C GLU A 192 -12.05 4.88 -22.30
N ALA A 193 -12.49 3.72 -21.81
CA ALA A 193 -13.68 3.04 -22.32
C ALA A 193 -14.94 3.90 -22.11
N GLU A 194 -15.13 4.44 -20.90
CA GLU A 194 -16.30 5.27 -20.59
C GLU A 194 -16.29 6.62 -21.31
N ALA A 195 -15.12 7.26 -21.44
CA ALA A 195 -15.01 8.54 -22.14
C ALA A 195 -15.32 8.43 -23.64
N SER A 196 -15.12 7.24 -24.22
CA SER A 196 -15.37 6.94 -25.63
C SER A 196 -16.81 6.46 -25.90
N ALA A 197 -17.53 6.01 -24.88
CA ALA A 197 -18.89 5.45 -25.01
C ALA A 197 -20.02 6.50 -24.93
N CYS A 198 -19.71 7.72 -24.49
CA CYS A 198 -20.66 8.83 -24.34
C CYS A 198 -20.35 9.98 -25.31
#